data_AF-A0A3N8A101-F1
#
_entry.id   AF-A0A3N8A101-F1
#
_cell.length_a   1.000
_cell.length_b   1.000
_cell.length_c   1.000
_cell.angle_alpha   90.00
_cell.angle_beta   90.00
_cell.angle_gamma   90.00
#
_symmetry.space_group_name_H-M   'P 1'
#
loop_
_entity.id
_entity.type
_entity.pdbx_description
1 polymer ?
#
loop_
_entity_poly.entity_id
_entity_poly.type
_entity_poly.pdbx_seq_one_letter_code
_entity_poly.pdbx_strand_id
1 'polypeptide(L)'
;MFDLDGMLLLPDRRSVSLPEVAGSRGLVVVGVGRGGERGFQMVHRFHDAGERLAAAGTHLAFVYPRESARHVMDPISVASARFRHHPRLLLDADGCCFAQGVPPRLLSAVYLSGEMKRLAGFEIDLRDTAWEGEFEAFLTACERAPSH
;
A
#
# COMPACT_ATOMS: atom_id res chain seq x y z
N MET A 1 -8.13 -11.76 4.75
CA MET A 1 -8.90 -11.47 3.52
C MET A 1 -9.06 -9.96 3.45
N PHE A 2 -8.71 -9.35 2.31
CA PHE A 2 -8.88 -7.90 2.11
C PHE A 2 -10.33 -7.60 1.77
N ASP A 3 -10.92 -6.63 2.45
CA ASP A 3 -12.20 -6.05 2.01
C ASP A 3 -11.89 -4.92 1.02
N LEU A 4 -12.30 -5.10 -0.23
CA LEU A 4 -12.02 -4.17 -1.32
C LEU A 4 -12.98 -2.98 -1.35
N ASP A 5 -14.11 -3.09 -0.65
CA ASP A 5 -15.17 -2.09 -0.58
C ASP A 5 -15.04 -1.18 0.65
N GLY A 6 -14.05 -1.45 1.50
CA GLY A 6 -13.75 -0.64 2.67
C GLY A 6 -13.34 0.79 2.31
N MET A 7 -13.91 1.77 3.01
CA MET A 7 -13.50 3.17 2.89
C MET A 7 -12.18 3.39 3.62
N LEU A 8 -11.24 4.04 2.94
CA LEU A 8 -9.92 4.39 3.46
C LEU A 8 -9.78 5.90 3.56
N LEU A 9 -8.88 6.38 4.41
CA LEU A 9 -8.57 7.79 4.55
C LEU A 9 -7.20 8.11 3.97
N LEU A 10 -7.15 9.13 3.13
CA LEU A 10 -5.91 9.80 2.75
C LEU A 10 -5.32 10.57 3.95
N PRO A 11 -4.03 10.95 3.91
CA PRO A 11 -3.39 11.71 4.99
C PRO A 11 -4.02 13.08 5.24
N ASP A 12 -4.74 13.64 4.25
CA ASP A 12 -5.51 14.87 4.38
C ASP A 12 -6.95 14.66 4.89
N ARG A 13 -7.25 13.44 5.35
CA ARG A 13 -8.55 12.99 5.88
C ARG A 13 -9.67 12.90 4.85
N ARG A 14 -9.37 12.96 3.55
CA ARG A 14 -10.37 12.63 2.52
C ARG A 14 -10.60 11.13 2.48
N SER A 15 -11.86 10.73 2.44
CA SER A 15 -12.23 9.33 2.24
C SER A 15 -12.08 8.93 0.79
N VAL A 16 -11.60 7.72 0.56
CA VAL A 16 -11.35 7.16 -0.77
C VAL A 16 -11.54 5.64 -0.72
N SER A 17 -12.03 5.06 -1.81
CA SER A 17 -12.10 3.61 -2.00
C SER A 17 -10.88 3.10 -2.78
N LEU A 18 -10.54 1.81 -2.64
CA LEU A 18 -9.43 1.24 -3.41
C LEU A 18 -9.58 1.39 -4.94
N PRO A 19 -10.78 1.25 -5.54
CA PRO A 19 -10.97 1.46 -6.98
C PRO A 19 -10.61 2.89 -7.44
N GLU A 20 -10.89 3.91 -6.62
CA GLU A 20 -10.54 5.30 -6.92
C GLU A 20 -9.02 5.56 -6.85
N VAL A 21 -8.28 4.73 -6.11
CA VAL A 21 -6.82 4.81 -6.01
C VAL A 21 -6.12 3.99 -7.09
N ALA A 22 -6.80 3.01 -7.69
CA ALA A 22 -6.23 2.12 -8.70
C ALA A 22 -5.72 2.88 -9.93
N GLY A 23 -4.63 2.38 -10.52
CA GLY A 23 -4.16 2.84 -11.81
C GLY A 23 -4.94 2.16 -12.95
N SER A 24 -4.69 2.58 -14.19
CA SER A 24 -5.38 2.04 -15.37
C SER A 24 -5.21 0.53 -15.58
N ARG A 25 -4.11 -0.05 -15.08
CA ARG A 25 -3.83 -1.49 -15.15
C ARG A 25 -4.07 -2.23 -13.83
N GLY A 26 -4.16 -1.52 -12.72
CA GLY A 26 -4.43 -2.12 -11.42
C GLY A 26 -3.83 -1.40 -10.23
N LEU A 27 -3.75 -2.12 -9.12
CA LEU A 27 -3.32 -1.60 -7.82
C LEU A 27 -2.56 -2.67 -7.04
N VAL A 28 -1.39 -2.31 -6.52
CA VAL A 28 -0.72 -3.08 -5.47
C VAL A 28 -1.09 -2.46 -4.13
N VAL A 29 -1.83 -3.21 -3.31
CA VAL A 29 -2.26 -2.83 -1.97
C VAL A 29 -1.37 -3.53 -0.96
N VAL A 30 -0.81 -2.78 -0.02
CA VAL A 30 0.10 -3.32 1.01
C VAL A 30 -0.42 -2.96 2.38
N GLY A 31 -0.89 -3.97 3.11
CA GLY A 31 -1.19 -3.85 4.52
C GLY A 31 0.04 -3.80 5.37
N VAL A 32 0.17 -2.73 6.16
CA VAL A 32 1.29 -2.55 7.09
C VAL A 32 0.82 -2.91 8.49
N GLY A 33 1.31 -4.03 9.00
CA GLY A 33 1.01 -4.49 10.36
C GLY A 33 1.44 -3.51 11.45
N ARG A 34 0.86 -3.69 12.64
CA ARG A 34 1.24 -2.90 13.82
C ARG A 34 2.76 -3.02 14.08
N GLY A 35 3.40 -1.91 14.39
CA GLY A 35 4.86 -1.88 14.59
C GLY A 35 5.67 -2.06 13.31
N GLY A 36 5.04 -1.95 12.13
CA GLY A 36 5.75 -1.70 10.89
C GLY A 36 6.32 -0.28 10.82
N GLU A 37 7.00 0.01 9.71
CA GLU A 37 7.62 1.30 9.42
C GLU A 37 6.58 2.44 9.37
N ARG A 38 7.03 3.69 9.51
CA ARG A 38 6.15 4.86 9.40
C ARG A 38 5.81 5.16 7.93
N GLY A 39 4.70 5.86 7.70
CA GLY A 39 4.22 6.20 6.37
C GLY A 39 5.28 6.92 5.52
N PHE A 40 5.87 7.99 6.05
CA PHE A 40 6.95 8.69 5.33
C PHE A 40 8.16 7.80 5.02
N GLN A 41 8.48 6.81 5.86
CA GLN A 41 9.60 5.90 5.61
C GLN A 41 9.26 4.97 4.43
N MET A 42 8.05 4.43 4.38
CA MET A 42 7.58 3.60 3.27
C MET A 42 7.48 4.41 1.97
N VAL A 43 6.96 5.64 2.03
CA VAL A 43 6.91 6.55 0.87
C VAL A 43 8.30 6.94 0.41
N HIS A 44 9.23 7.16 1.33
CA HIS A 44 10.59 7.52 0.98
C HIS A 44 11.32 6.38 0.28
N ARG A 45 11.28 5.19 0.91
CA ARG A 45 12.00 3.99 0.49
C ARG A 45 11.50 3.45 -0.86
N PHE A 46 10.19 3.36 -1.04
CA PHE A 46 9.59 2.80 -2.25
C PHE A 46 9.13 3.85 -3.26
N HIS A 47 9.69 5.06 -3.21
CA HIS A 47 9.35 6.13 -4.15
C HIS A 47 9.61 5.70 -5.60
N ASP A 48 10.83 5.29 -5.91
CA ASP A 48 11.24 4.95 -7.27
C ASP A 48 10.47 3.75 -7.81
N ALA A 49 10.16 2.77 -6.96
CA ALA A 49 9.31 1.63 -7.33
C ALA A 49 7.86 2.07 -7.57
N GLY A 50 7.33 2.96 -6.74
CA GLY A 50 5.99 3.52 -6.88
C GLY A 50 5.83 4.34 -8.16
N GLU A 51 6.80 5.17 -8.51
CA GLU A 51 6.81 5.96 -9.75
C GLU A 51 6.93 5.05 -10.98
N ARG A 52 7.79 4.02 -10.95
CA ARG A 52 7.88 3.03 -12.05
C ARG A 52 6.58 2.29 -12.28
N LEU A 53 5.96 1.80 -11.20
CA LEU A 53 4.66 1.14 -11.29
C LEU A 53 3.59 2.08 -11.84
N ALA A 54 3.55 3.33 -11.35
CA ALA A 54 2.58 4.32 -11.81
C ALA A 54 2.75 4.65 -13.29
N ALA A 55 4.00 4.77 -13.77
CA ALA A 55 4.30 4.93 -15.20
C ALA A 55 3.86 3.71 -16.04
N ALA A 56 3.89 2.51 -15.45
CA ALA A 56 3.36 1.30 -16.07
C ALA A 56 1.83 1.17 -15.98
N GLY A 57 1.15 2.08 -15.28
CA GLY A 57 -0.31 2.11 -15.11
C GLY A 57 -0.83 1.36 -13.87
N THR A 58 0.05 0.88 -13.00
CA THR A 58 -0.32 0.20 -11.75
C THR A 58 0.03 1.10 -10.57
N HIS A 59 -0.90 1.41 -9.68
CA HIS A 59 -0.55 2.23 -8.50
C HIS A 59 -0.08 1.36 -7.33
N LEU A 60 0.72 1.94 -6.44
CA LEU A 60 1.13 1.31 -5.17
C LEU A 60 0.51 2.10 -4.01
N ALA A 61 -0.16 1.40 -3.09
CA ALA A 61 -0.76 1.98 -1.91
C ALA A 61 -0.39 1.20 -0.63
N PHE A 62 0.11 1.91 0.38
CA PHE A 62 0.30 1.38 1.72
C PHE A 62 -0.91 1.71 2.58
N VAL A 63 -1.54 0.69 3.14
CA VAL A 63 -2.71 0.80 3.99
C VAL A 63 -2.32 0.45 5.42
N TYR A 64 -2.53 1.40 6.32
CA TYR A 64 -2.28 1.23 7.75
C TYR A 64 -3.58 0.98 8.50
N PRO A 65 -3.58 0.14 9.54
CA PRO A 65 -4.75 -0.02 10.40
C PRO A 65 -4.92 1.22 11.29
N ARG A 66 -6.13 1.43 11.79
CA ARG A 66 -6.53 2.56 12.64
C ARG A 66 -5.54 2.87 13.77
N GLU A 67 -5.00 1.86 14.44
CA GLU A 67 -4.08 2.03 15.57
C GLU A 67 -2.73 2.64 15.15
N SER A 68 -2.40 2.53 13.87
CA SER A 68 -1.20 3.12 13.27
C SER A 68 -1.51 4.45 12.56
N ALA A 69 -2.65 5.09 12.83
CA ALA A 69 -3.03 6.38 12.25
C ALA A 69 -1.92 7.44 12.37
N ARG A 70 -1.18 7.45 13.48
CA ARG A 70 -0.04 8.36 13.68
C ARG A 70 1.09 8.21 12.65
N HIS A 71 1.18 7.08 11.95
CA HIS A 71 2.17 6.86 10.89
C HIS A 71 1.71 7.39 9.55
N VAL A 72 0.41 7.66 9.37
CA VAL A 72 -0.16 8.22 8.14
C VAL A 72 -0.43 9.71 8.31
N MET A 73 -0.91 10.10 9.49
CA MET A 73 -1.42 11.43 9.80
C MET A 73 -0.38 12.36 10.44
N ASP A 74 0.86 11.90 10.68
CA ASP A 74 1.89 12.80 11.16
C ASP A 74 2.26 13.84 10.09
N PRO A 75 2.69 15.05 10.47
CA PRO A 75 2.98 16.13 9.52
C PRO A 75 3.98 15.75 8.42
N ILE A 76 4.96 14.86 8.71
CA ILE A 76 5.97 14.46 7.74
C ILE A 76 5.36 13.50 6.71
N SER A 77 4.56 12.53 7.15
CA SER A 77 3.84 11.61 6.24
C SER A 77 2.81 12.35 5.39
N VAL A 78 2.08 13.31 5.96
CA VAL A 78 1.14 14.16 5.22
C VAL A 78 1.87 14.98 4.16
N ALA A 79 2.98 15.64 4.53
CA ALA A 79 3.79 16.39 3.57
C ALA A 79 4.36 15.47 2.48
N SER A 80 4.89 14.31 2.86
CA SER A 80 5.48 13.34 1.92
C SER A 80 4.46 12.85 0.90
N ALA A 81 3.26 12.47 1.33
CA ALA A 81 2.18 12.03 0.45
C ALA A 81 1.58 13.17 -0.40
N ARG A 82 1.71 14.43 0.04
CA ARG A 82 1.29 15.59 -0.76
C ARG A 82 2.31 15.92 -1.85
N PHE A 83 3.61 15.84 -1.53
CA PHE A 83 4.68 16.12 -2.48
C PHE A 83 4.97 14.95 -3.41
N ARG A 84 4.77 13.72 -2.94
CA ARG A 84 4.97 12.49 -3.69
C ARG A 84 3.63 11.84 -3.92
N HIS A 85 3.21 11.79 -5.18
CA HIS A 85 1.93 11.20 -5.57
C HIS A 85 1.95 9.67 -5.50
N HIS A 86 3.13 9.06 -5.71
CA HIS A 86 3.36 7.63 -5.56
C HIS A 86 4.60 7.34 -4.68
N PRO A 87 4.53 6.31 -3.81
CA PRO A 87 3.35 5.50 -3.48
C PRO A 87 2.32 6.24 -2.61
N ARG A 88 1.06 5.79 -2.64
CA ARG A 88 -0.05 6.37 -1.87
C ARG A 88 -0.01 5.87 -0.42
N LEU A 89 -0.37 6.74 0.52
CA LEU A 89 -0.61 6.37 1.92
C LEU A 89 -2.10 6.40 2.21
N LEU A 90 -2.60 5.35 2.86
CA LEU A 90 -4.00 5.17 3.21
C LEU A 90 -4.11 4.67 4.64
N LEU A 91 -5.21 5.05 5.30
CA LEU A 91 -5.55 4.62 6.65
C LEU A 91 -6.90 3.90 6.61
N ASP A 92 -6.91 2.64 7.03
CA ASP A 92 -8.11 1.86 7.30
C ASP A 92 -8.66 2.26 8.68
N ALA A 93 -9.47 3.32 8.69
CA ALA A 93 -10.02 3.90 9.91
C ALA A 93 -11.12 3.02 10.54
N ASP A 94 -11.85 2.28 9.71
CA ASP A 94 -12.97 1.43 10.12
C ASP A 94 -12.52 -0.01 10.40
N GLY A 95 -11.30 -0.39 9.99
CA GLY A 95 -10.73 -1.72 10.21
C GLY A 95 -11.33 -2.79 9.29
N CYS A 96 -12.03 -2.37 8.23
CA CYS A 96 -12.72 -3.26 7.31
C CYS A 96 -11.74 -3.82 6.27
N CYS A 97 -10.80 -3.01 5.79
CA CYS A 97 -9.87 -3.38 4.72
C CYS A 97 -9.01 -4.60 5.13
N PHE A 98 -8.69 -4.73 6.42
CA PHE A 98 -8.06 -5.91 7.01
C PHE A 98 -8.96 -6.60 8.01
N ALA A 99 -9.98 -7.33 7.55
CA ALA A 99 -10.98 -7.98 8.41
C ALA A 99 -10.42 -8.89 9.54
N GLN A 100 -9.18 -9.39 9.43
CA GLN A 100 -8.50 -10.18 10.49
C GLN A 100 -7.34 -9.44 11.17
N GLY A 101 -7.09 -8.18 10.77
CA GLY A 101 -5.88 -7.43 11.09
C GLY A 101 -4.64 -8.00 10.40
N VAL A 102 -3.66 -7.13 10.10
CA VAL A 102 -2.33 -7.58 9.67
C VAL A 102 -1.51 -7.90 10.93
N PRO A 103 -0.87 -9.08 11.02
CA PRO A 103 0.00 -9.40 12.13
C PRO A 103 1.06 -8.32 12.38
N PRO A 104 1.46 -8.08 13.64
CA PRO A 104 2.50 -7.10 13.93
C PRO A 104 3.79 -7.40 13.15
N ARG A 105 4.43 -6.36 12.62
CA ARG A 105 5.68 -6.43 11.83
C ARG A 105 5.59 -7.29 10.56
N LEU A 106 4.39 -7.48 10.01
CA LEU A 106 4.19 -8.13 8.72
C LEU A 106 3.75 -7.09 7.67
N LEU A 107 4.22 -7.23 6.44
CA LEU A 107 3.59 -6.65 5.26
C LEU A 107 2.75 -7.72 4.58
N SER A 108 1.50 -7.41 4.26
CA SER A 108 0.66 -8.25 3.39
C SER A 108 0.38 -7.48 2.12
N ALA A 109 1.00 -7.88 1.01
CA ALA A 109 0.84 -7.26 -0.29
C ALA A 109 -0.12 -8.08 -1.16
N VAL A 110 -0.99 -7.39 -1.90
CA VAL A 110 -1.90 -7.99 -2.87
C VAL A 110 -1.84 -7.17 -4.15
N TYR A 111 -1.64 -7.85 -5.27
CA TYR A 111 -1.75 -7.25 -6.59
C TYR A 111 -3.16 -7.49 -7.13
N LEU A 112 -3.83 -6.39 -7.47
CA LEU A 112 -5.17 -6.34 -8.04
C LEU A 112 -5.10 -5.86 -9.49
N SER A 113 -5.88 -6.48 -10.37
CA SER A 113 -6.10 -5.98 -11.73
C SER A 113 -6.89 -4.67 -11.74
N GLY A 114 -7.01 -4.03 -12.91
CA GLY A 114 -7.89 -2.86 -13.09
C GLY A 114 -9.37 -3.13 -12.77
N GLU A 115 -9.79 -4.39 -12.82
CA GLU A 115 -11.14 -4.83 -12.39
C GLU A 115 -11.20 -5.20 -10.90
N MET A 116 -10.17 -4.87 -10.13
CA MET A 116 -10.02 -5.19 -8.70
C MET A 116 -10.02 -6.70 -8.39
N LYS A 117 -9.69 -7.54 -9.38
CA LYS A 117 -9.52 -8.98 -9.17
C LYS A 117 -8.11 -9.24 -8.64
N ARG A 118 -8.01 -10.07 -7.60
CA ARG A 118 -6.72 -10.49 -7.06
C ARG A 118 -5.95 -11.35 -8.08
N LEU A 119 -4.77 -10.87 -8.45
CA LEU A 119 -3.84 -11.55 -9.36
C LEU A 119 -2.72 -12.27 -8.60
N ALA A 120 -2.19 -11.64 -7.55
CA ALA A 120 -1.14 -12.22 -6.71
C ALA A 120 -1.26 -11.72 -5.27
N GLY A 121 -0.58 -12.38 -4.34
CA GLY A 121 -0.36 -11.84 -3.01
C GLY A 121 0.91 -12.41 -2.40
N PHE A 122 1.44 -11.67 -1.45
CA PHE A 122 2.75 -11.93 -0.85
C PHE A 122 2.75 -11.42 0.59
N GLU A 123 3.38 -12.15 1.50
CA GLU A 123 3.52 -11.76 2.90
C GLU A 123 4.99 -11.71 3.26
N ILE A 124 5.41 -10.66 3.97
CA ILE A 124 6.82 -10.40 4.29
C ILE A 124 6.95 -10.05 5.77
N ASP A 125 7.86 -10.72 6.46
CA ASP A 125 8.22 -10.39 7.83
C ASP A 125 9.26 -9.27 7.86
N LEU A 126 8.93 -8.14 8.47
CA LEU A 126 9.83 -6.98 8.59
C LEU A 126 11.02 -7.23 9.52
N ARG A 127 11.04 -8.35 10.24
CA ARG A 127 12.20 -8.78 11.04
C ARG A 127 13.30 -9.39 10.18
N ASP A 128 12.97 -9.83 8.97
CA ASP A 128 13.97 -10.35 8.03
C ASP A 128 14.81 -9.19 7.49
N THR A 129 16.13 -9.29 7.55
CA THR A 129 17.01 -8.26 6.98
C THR A 129 16.88 -8.11 5.46
N ALA A 130 16.36 -9.13 4.75
CA ALA A 130 16.17 -9.13 3.31
C ALA A 130 14.80 -8.60 2.87
N TRP A 131 13.91 -8.25 3.81
CA TRP A 131 12.50 -7.93 3.53
C TRP A 131 12.33 -6.88 2.42
N GLU A 132 13.20 -5.88 2.40
CA GLU A 132 13.14 -4.78 1.45
C GLU A 132 13.39 -5.26 0.03
N GLY A 133 14.45 -6.05 -0.18
CA GLY A 133 14.78 -6.61 -1.49
C GLY A 133 13.72 -7.59 -2.01
N GLU A 134 13.13 -8.39 -1.11
CA GLU A 134 12.02 -9.28 -1.46
C GLU A 134 10.77 -8.51 -1.90
N PHE A 135 10.47 -7.41 -1.19
CA PHE A 135 9.34 -6.57 -1.54
C PHE A 135 9.57 -5.85 -2.88
N GLU A 136 10.76 -5.31 -3.12
CA GLU A 136 11.10 -4.72 -4.42
C GLU A 136 11.04 -5.71 -5.58
N ALA A 137 11.47 -6.96 -5.35
CA ALA A 137 11.36 -8.02 -6.35
C ALA A 137 9.89 -8.32 -6.68
N PHE A 138 9.02 -8.37 -5.68
CA PHE A 138 7.57 -8.51 -5.88
C PHE A 138 6.98 -7.33 -6.68
N LEU A 139 7.33 -6.09 -6.35
CA LEU A 139 6.88 -4.91 -7.09
C LEU A 139 7.35 -4.94 -8.55
N THR A 140 8.60 -5.32 -8.79
CA THR A 140 9.15 -5.47 -10.14
C THR A 140 8.45 -6.57 -10.94
N ALA A 141 8.04 -7.66 -10.29
CA ALA A 141 7.23 -8.70 -10.92
C ALA A 141 5.83 -8.18 -11.30
N CYS A 142 5.21 -7.35 -10.46
CA CYS A 142 3.91 -6.74 -10.74
C CYS A 142 3.98 -5.75 -11.92
N GLU A 143 5.08 -4.99 -12.04
CA GLU A 143 5.34 -4.09 -13.17
C GLU A 143 5.34 -4.82 -14.51
N ARG A 144 5.88 -6.04 -14.53
CA ARG A 144 6.05 -6.87 -15.74
C ARG A 144 4.85 -7.78 -16.02
N ALA A 145 3.89 -7.88 -15.10
CA ALA A 145 2.74 -8.74 -15.28
C ALA A 145 1.90 -8.22 -16.46
N PRO A 146 1.53 -9.08 -17.43
CA PRO A 146 0.70 -8.67 -18.55
C PRO A 146 -0.65 -8.15 -18.03
N SER A 147 -1.12 -7.07 -18.66
CA SER A 147 -2.50 -6.59 -18.48
C SER A 147 -3.44 -7.65 -19.04
N HIS A 148 -4.03 -8.45 -18.14
CA HIS A 148 -5.05 -9.45 -18.45
C HIS A 148 -6.42 -8.81 -18.59
#